data_AF-W2XFJ1-F1
#
_entry.id   AF-W2XFJ1-F1
#
_cell.length_a   1.000
_cell.length_b   1.000
_cell.length_c   1.000
_cell.angle_alpha   90.00
_cell.angle_beta   90.00
_cell.angle_gamma   90.00
#
_symmetry.space_group_name_H-M   'P 1'
#
loop_
_entity.id
_entity.type
_entity.pdbx_description
1 polymer ?
#
loop_
_entity_poly.entity_id
_entity_poly.type
_entity_poly.pdbx_seq_one_letter_code
_entity_poly.pdbx_strand_id
1 'polypeptide(L)'
;MWTRVKEVMESSERVGEAIAKGTLEPRAWTSLSAHFGQVQKAIAKYVGCMKLVESLRESGSTERDMMQKSLSLYKERHGHHFRYMKCYDVLAKCPKFQMSVEKVSERKKKTL
;
A
#
# COMPACT_ATOMS: atom_id res chain seq x y z
N MET A 1 -8.27 -9.70 14.10
CA MET A 1 -7.58 -8.40 14.27
C MET A 1 -8.05 -7.33 13.27
N TRP A 2 -9.37 -7.22 13.05
CA TRP A 2 -10.01 -6.03 12.45
C TRP A 2 -10.94 -5.35 13.47
N THR A 3 -11.38 -6.06 14.51
CA THR A 3 -12.24 -5.54 15.60
C THR A 3 -11.72 -4.23 16.19
N ARG A 4 -10.43 -4.17 16.56
CA ARG A 4 -9.83 -2.93 17.07
C ARG A 4 -9.78 -1.78 16.05
N VAL A 5 -9.60 -2.10 14.77
CA VAL A 5 -9.65 -1.08 13.70
C VAL A 5 -11.09 -0.57 13.54
N LYS A 6 -12.08 -1.46 13.66
CA LYS A 6 -13.49 -1.12 13.64
C LYS A 6 -13.83 -0.16 14.78
N GLU A 7 -13.48 -0.55 16.00
CA GLU A 7 -13.71 0.24 17.22
C GLU A 7 -13.10 1.63 17.11
N VAL A 8 -11.83 1.73 16.68
CA VAL A 8 -11.13 3.02 16.52
C VAL A 8 -11.74 3.87 15.39
N MET A 9 -12.21 3.27 14.30
CA MET A 9 -12.85 3.99 13.20
C MET A 9 -14.23 4.51 13.60
N GLU A 10 -15.02 3.70 14.29
CA GLU A 10 -16.35 4.09 14.80
C GLU A 10 -16.23 5.13 15.92
N SER A 11 -15.19 5.07 16.74
CA SER A 11 -14.91 6.09 17.77
C SER A 11 -14.22 7.35 17.23
N SER A 12 -13.87 7.40 15.94
CA SER A 12 -13.22 8.57 15.35
C SER A 12 -14.26 9.67 15.12
N GLU A 13 -14.10 10.79 15.84
CA GLU A 13 -15.00 11.96 15.79
C GLU A 13 -15.37 12.36 14.35
N ARG A 14 -14.39 12.40 13.44
CA ARG A 14 -14.60 12.80 12.03
C ARG A 14 -15.47 11.82 11.25
N VAL A 15 -15.39 10.53 11.55
CA VAL A 15 -16.16 9.48 10.87
C VAL A 15 -17.56 9.40 11.47
N GLY A 16 -17.65 9.41 12.81
CA GLY A 16 -18.93 9.44 13.52
C GLY A 16 -19.78 10.65 13.16
N GLU A 17 -19.18 11.85 13.12
CA GLU A 17 -19.87 13.06 12.68
C GLU A 17 -20.30 13.02 11.22
N ALA A 18 -19.48 12.50 10.30
CA ALA A 18 -19.83 12.43 8.88
C ALA A 18 -21.00 11.46 8.63
N ILE A 19 -21.04 10.35 9.37
CA ILE A 19 -22.16 9.41 9.37
C ILE A 19 -23.41 10.09 9.95
N ALA A 20 -23.30 10.75 11.10
CA ALA A 20 -24.43 11.46 11.72
C ALA A 20 -24.97 12.61 10.85
N LYS A 21 -24.08 13.29 10.11
CA LYS A 21 -24.43 14.36 9.16
C LYS A 21 -24.93 13.83 7.80
N GLY A 22 -24.98 12.51 7.59
CA GLY A 22 -25.41 11.88 6.34
C GLY A 22 -24.49 12.17 5.14
N THR A 23 -23.27 12.67 5.38
CA THR A 23 -22.30 12.95 4.31
C THR A 23 -21.46 11.73 3.95
N LEU A 24 -21.54 10.67 4.76
CA LEU A 24 -20.88 9.40 4.55
C LEU A 24 -21.84 8.24 4.88
N GLU A 25 -22.12 7.41 3.88
CA GLU A 25 -22.89 6.19 4.10
C GLU A 25 -22.06 5.12 4.84
N PRO A 26 -22.62 4.43 5.85
CA PRO A 26 -21.98 3.30 6.49
C PRO A 26 -21.69 2.19 5.47
N ARG A 27 -20.42 1.99 5.12
CA ARG A 27 -20.03 0.80 4.34
C ARG A 27 -20.02 -0.44 5.23
N ALA A 28 -20.50 -1.54 4.68
CA ALA A 28 -20.33 -2.85 5.31
C ALA A 28 -18.85 -3.09 5.64
N TRP A 29 -18.58 -3.47 6.88
CA TRP A 29 -17.23 -3.66 7.38
C TRP A 29 -16.43 -4.71 6.58
N THR A 30 -17.15 -5.72 6.09
CA THR A 30 -16.61 -6.74 5.18
C THR A 30 -16.10 -6.14 3.87
N SER A 31 -16.79 -5.13 3.32
CA SER A 31 -16.37 -4.40 2.12
C SER A 31 -15.14 -3.54 2.38
N LEU A 32 -15.13 -2.79 3.49
CA LEU A 32 -13.96 -1.99 3.88
C LEU A 32 -12.72 -2.87 4.06
N SER A 33 -12.84 -3.94 4.85
CA SER A 33 -11.73 -4.85 5.11
C SER A 33 -11.21 -5.52 3.83
N ALA A 34 -12.10 -5.96 2.94
CA ALA A 34 -11.73 -6.51 1.64
C ALA A 34 -10.98 -5.48 0.77
N HIS A 35 -11.46 -4.23 0.73
CA HIS A 35 -10.83 -3.16 -0.04
C HIS A 35 -9.42 -2.84 0.48
N PHE A 36 -9.25 -2.70 1.79
CA PHE A 36 -7.92 -2.52 2.38
C PHE A 36 -6.98 -3.70 2.07
N GLY A 37 -7.49 -4.94 2.06
CA GLY A 37 -6.73 -6.10 1.62
C GLY A 37 -6.28 -6.00 0.15
N GLN A 38 -7.13 -5.49 -0.74
CA GLN A 38 -6.78 -5.24 -2.15
C GLN A 38 -5.70 -4.15 -2.27
N VAL A 39 -5.84 -3.05 -1.52
CA VAL A 39 -4.86 -1.96 -1.49
C VAL A 39 -3.50 -2.48 -1.02
N GLN A 40 -3.46 -3.23 0.09
CA GLN A 40 -2.23 -3.82 0.60
C GLN A 40 -1.55 -4.74 -0.42
N LYS A 41 -2.32 -5.60 -1.10
CA LYS A 41 -1.79 -6.47 -2.17
C LYS A 41 -1.21 -5.66 -3.34
N ALA A 42 -1.91 -4.60 -3.77
CA ALA A 42 -1.44 -3.74 -4.85
C ALA A 42 -0.15 -2.99 -4.47
N ILE A 43 -0.06 -2.49 -3.24
CA ILE A 43 1.13 -1.82 -2.71
C ILE A 43 2.30 -2.79 -2.60
N ALA A 44 2.08 -4.01 -2.09
CA ALA A 44 3.14 -5.02 -1.99
C ALA A 44 3.73 -5.37 -3.36
N LYS A 45 2.89 -5.48 -4.39
CA LYS A 45 3.32 -5.68 -5.78
C LYS A 45 4.17 -4.50 -6.29
N TYR A 46 3.74 -3.27 -6.00
CA TYR A 46 4.48 -2.06 -6.38
C TYR A 46 5.85 -1.98 -5.69
N VAL A 47 5.91 -2.24 -4.39
CA VAL A 47 7.18 -2.34 -3.65
C VAL A 47 8.09 -3.43 -4.24
N GLY A 48 7.53 -4.56 -4.69
CA GLY A 48 8.28 -5.58 -5.40
C GLY A 48 8.91 -5.08 -6.71
N CYS A 49 8.20 -4.23 -7.45
CA CYS A 49 8.73 -3.57 -8.66
C CYS A 49 9.84 -2.58 -8.30
N MET A 50 9.63 -1.75 -7.26
CA MET A 50 10.65 -0.81 -6.78
C MET A 50 11.94 -1.51 -6.38
N LYS A 51 11.86 -2.61 -5.62
CA LYS A 51 13.05 -3.38 -5.23
C LYS A 51 13.82 -3.96 -6.41
N LEU A 52 13.10 -4.39 -7.46
CA LEU A 52 13.74 -4.89 -8.67
C LEU A 52 14.42 -3.76 -9.44
N VAL A 53 13.74 -2.62 -9.62
CA VAL A 53 14.33 -1.45 -10.27
C VAL A 53 15.56 -0.97 -9.49
N GLU A 54 15.50 -0.92 -8.16
CA GLU A 54 16.64 -0.58 -7.30
C GLU A 54 17.81 -1.55 -7.47
N SER A 55 17.55 -2.86 -7.61
CA SER A 55 18.61 -3.84 -7.86
C SER A 55 19.26 -3.71 -9.24
N LEU A 56 18.58 -3.05 -10.19
CA LEU A 56 19.03 -2.78 -11.55
C LEU A 56 19.44 -1.32 -11.73
N ARG A 57 19.68 -0.60 -10.63
CA ARG A 57 19.95 0.83 -10.66
C ARG A 57 21.23 1.13 -11.42
N GLU A 58 21.12 1.96 -12.44
CA GLU A 58 22.25 2.49 -13.19
C GLU A 58 22.79 3.75 -12.50
N SER A 59 24.12 3.91 -12.52
CA SER A 59 24.79 5.13 -12.04
C SER A 59 24.20 6.36 -12.73
N GLY A 60 23.88 7.40 -11.95
CA GLY A 60 23.26 8.63 -12.45
C GLY A 60 21.72 8.63 -12.48
N SER A 61 21.06 7.51 -12.17
CA SER A 61 19.59 7.48 -12.05
C SER A 61 19.11 8.29 -10.84
N THR A 62 18.17 9.22 -11.08
CA THR A 62 17.50 9.99 -10.03
C THR A 62 16.37 9.19 -9.39
N GLU A 63 15.93 9.59 -8.19
CA GLU A 63 14.77 8.95 -7.53
C GLU A 63 13.50 9.02 -8.39
N ARG A 64 13.33 10.10 -9.16
CA ARG A 64 12.20 10.27 -10.09
C ARG A 64 12.26 9.24 -11.22
N ASP A 65 13.45 8.97 -11.74
CA ASP A 65 13.64 7.94 -12.78
C ASP A 65 13.32 6.56 -12.23
N MET A 66 13.77 6.27 -11.01
CA MET A 66 13.50 5.00 -10.33
C MET A 66 12.00 4.80 -10.08
N MET A 67 11.31 5.85 -9.64
CA MET A 67 9.85 5.84 -9.48
C MET A 67 9.14 5.59 -10.81
N GLN A 68 9.52 6.31 -11.87
CA GLN A 68 8.89 6.16 -13.19
C GLN A 68 9.15 4.76 -13.77
N LYS A 69 10.38 4.24 -13.68
CA LYS A 69 10.74 2.87 -14.08
C LYS A 69 9.90 1.84 -13.29
N SER A 70 9.70 2.05 -11.98
CA SER A 70 8.90 1.17 -11.12
C SER A 70 7.42 1.16 -11.50
N LEU A 71 6.84 2.31 -11.82
CA LEU A 71 5.45 2.44 -12.26
C LEU A 71 5.23 1.80 -13.64
N SER A 72 6.17 1.99 -14.56
CA SER A 72 6.15 1.34 -15.88
C SER A 72 6.20 -0.19 -15.75
N LEU A 73 7.13 -0.69 -14.93
CA LEU A 73 7.26 -2.14 -14.66
C LEU A 73 6.01 -2.72 -14.01
N TYR A 74 5.36 -1.98 -13.10
CA TYR A 74 4.09 -2.42 -12.50
C TYR A 74 3.00 -2.59 -13.56
N LYS A 75 2.87 -1.61 -14.45
CA LYS A 75 1.89 -1.63 -15.54
C LYS A 75 2.13 -2.81 -16.48
N GLU A 76 3.38 -3.06 -16.86
CA GLU A 76 3.78 -4.19 -17.69
C GLU A 76 3.40 -5.53 -17.04
N ARG A 77 3.72 -5.72 -15.75
CA ARG A 77 3.48 -6.99 -15.04
C ARG A 77 2.04 -7.26 -14.66
N HIS A 78 1.23 -6.23 -14.52
CA HIS A 78 -0.12 -6.35 -13.95
C HIS A 78 -1.23 -5.88 -14.91
N GLY A 79 -0.88 -5.38 -16.09
CA GLY A 79 -1.81 -4.96 -17.14
C GLY A 79 -2.58 -3.67 -16.81
N HIS A 80 -2.27 -2.98 -15.71
CA HIS A 80 -2.93 -1.74 -15.31
C HIS A 80 -2.01 -0.84 -14.48
N HIS A 81 -2.35 0.45 -14.41
CA HIS A 81 -1.54 1.43 -13.70
C HIS A 81 -1.72 1.27 -12.19
N PHE A 82 -0.66 1.53 -11.43
CA PHE A 82 -0.75 1.60 -9.98
C PHE A 82 -1.58 2.84 -9.57
N ARG A 83 -2.63 2.62 -8.77
CA ARG A 83 -3.61 3.67 -8.41
C ARG A 83 -3.50 4.17 -6.96
N TYR A 84 -2.65 3.54 -6.14
CA TYR A 84 -2.65 3.74 -4.69
C TYR A 84 -1.41 4.50 -4.18
N MET A 85 -0.90 5.45 -4.98
CA MET A 85 0.31 6.20 -4.63
C MET A 85 0.17 6.96 -3.31
N LYS A 86 -0.92 7.71 -3.14
CA LYS A 86 -1.19 8.42 -1.88
C LYS A 86 -1.27 7.48 -0.67
N CYS A 87 -1.84 6.28 -0.85
CA CYS A 87 -1.90 5.28 0.21
C CYS A 87 -0.50 4.74 0.54
N TYR A 88 0.33 4.50 -0.48
CA TYR A 88 1.72 4.12 -0.31
C TYR A 88 2.50 5.21 0.43
N ASP A 89 2.35 6.49 0.10
CA ASP A 89 3.07 7.60 0.76
C ASP A 89 2.77 7.67 2.27
N VAL A 90 1.53 7.34 2.66
CA VAL A 90 1.14 7.24 4.08
C VAL A 90 1.78 6.01 4.72
N LEU A 91 1.68 4.84 4.09
CA LEU A 91 2.21 3.58 4.64
C LEU A 91 3.74 3.57 4.71
N ALA A 92 4.42 4.15 3.73
CA ALA A 92 5.88 4.21 3.66
C ALA A 92 6.51 4.94 4.86
N LYS A 93 5.74 5.83 5.51
CA LYS A 93 6.13 6.55 6.74
C LYS A 93 5.87 5.73 8.01
N CYS A 94 5.13 4.63 7.94
CA CYS A 94 4.83 3.80 9.10
C CYS A 94 5.97 2.80 9.36
N PRO A 95 6.64 2.82 10.52
CA PRO A 95 7.75 1.91 10.82
C PRO A 95 7.35 0.44 10.72
N LYS A 96 6.14 0.09 11.19
CA LYS A 96 5.61 -1.28 11.10
C LYS A 96 5.49 -1.78 9.67
N PHE A 97 5.16 -0.90 8.72
CA PHE A 97 5.10 -1.25 7.31
C PHE A 97 6.49 -1.47 6.73
N GLN A 98 7.46 -0.60 7.02
CA GLN A 98 8.86 -0.77 6.60
C GLN A 98 9.43 -2.12 7.07
N MET A 99 9.27 -2.46 8.36
CA MET A 99 9.69 -3.76 8.91
C MET A 99 9.04 -4.95 8.18
N SER A 100 7.76 -4.82 7.80
CA SER A 100 7.07 -5.89 7.07
C SER A 100 7.63 -6.07 5.64
N VAL A 101 8.02 -4.97 5.00
CA VAL A 101 8.62 -4.97 3.66
C VAL A 101 10.00 -5.64 3.70
N GLU A 102 10.78 -5.39 4.75
CA GLU A 102 12.11 -5.99 4.96
C GLU A 102 12.03 -7.51 5.19
N LYS A 103 11.14 -7.96 6.08
CA LYS A 103 10.93 -9.39 6.37
C LYS A 103 10.55 -10.20 5.13
N VAL A 104 9.77 -9.61 4.22
CA VAL A 104 9.39 -10.26 2.96
C VAL A 104 10.59 -10.43 2.03
N SER A 105 11.54 -9.48 2.00
CA SER A 105 12.79 -9.67 1.24
C SER A 105 13.67 -10.78 1.81
N GLU A 106 13.76 -10.89 3.13
CA GLU A 106 14.58 -11.92 3.78
C GLU A 106 14.06 -13.32 3.52
N ARG A 107 12.73 -13.51 3.53
CA ARG A 107 12.11 -14.81 3.23
C ARG A 107 12.40 -15.27 1.81
N LYS A 108 12.36 -14.35 0.83
CA LYS A 108 12.68 -14.69 -0.57
C LYS A 108 14.16 -15.06 -0.78
N LYS A 109 15.08 -14.52 0.03
CA LYS A 109 16.51 -14.89 -0.01
C LYS A 109 16.80 -16.27 0.54
N LYS A 110 15.94 -16.83 1.41
CA LYS A 110 16.12 -18.15 2.03
C LYS A 110 15.55 -19.31 1.20
N THR A 111 14.89 -19.02 0.07
CA THR A 111 14.26 -20.03 -0.80
C THR A 111 15.02 -20.21 -2.12
N LEU A 112 16.19 -19.59 -2.25
CA LEU A 112 17.19 -19.79 -3.32
C LEU A 112 18.46 -20.34 -2.66
#